data_AF-A0A1J5LLZ7-F1
#
_entry.id   AF-A0A1J5LLZ7-F1
#
_cell.length_a   1.000
_cell.length_b   1.000
_cell.length_c   1.000
_cell.angle_alpha   90.00
_cell.angle_beta   90.00
_cell.angle_gamma   90.00
#
_symmetry.space_group_name_H-M   'P 1'
#
loop_
_entity.id
_entity.type
_entity.pdbx_description
1 polymer ?
#
loop_
_entity_poly.entity_id
_entity_poly.type
_entity_poly.pdbx_seq_one_letter_code
_entity_poly.pdbx_strand_id
1 'polypeptide(L)'
;MTEKTANSRNLLFPAAKAKRHLVDPVAFGLAMVGGPLLTGILGAPALLIPTIATVFGGPIYLLVGVPVMLVALRRQPLAPGGWALLALMTHLALFTPIFLLAWLADGNFDGTSLFLCFGSGFAPLWGFLSGEIYRWLERDFYKQSI
;
A
#
# COMPACT_ATOMS: atom_id res chain seq x y z
N MET A 1 -29.05 -0.40 39.85
CA MET A 1 -27.97 -1.41 39.77
C MET A 1 -26.80 -0.73 39.06
N THR A 2 -25.81 -0.28 39.82
CA THR A 2 -24.74 0.61 39.35
C THR A 2 -23.47 -0.19 39.15
N GLU A 3 -23.17 -0.56 37.91
CA GLU A 3 -21.93 -1.23 37.57
C GLU A 3 -20.79 -0.21 37.58
N LYS A 4 -19.96 -0.25 38.63
CA LYS A 4 -18.65 0.41 38.65
C LYS A 4 -17.66 -0.55 38.00
N THR A 5 -17.31 -0.32 36.74
CA THR A 5 -16.16 -0.99 36.12
C THR A 5 -14.89 -0.48 36.80
N ALA A 6 -14.37 -1.30 37.71
CA ALA A 6 -13.09 -1.08 38.37
C ALA A 6 -11.99 -1.05 37.30
N ASN A 7 -11.36 0.11 37.12
CA ASN A 7 -10.18 0.30 36.30
C ASN A 7 -8.98 -0.38 36.98
N SER A 8 -8.89 -1.71 36.86
CA SER A 8 -7.75 -2.47 37.35
C SER A 8 -6.57 -2.23 36.40
N ARG A 9 -5.70 -1.28 36.74
CA ARG A 9 -4.37 -1.10 36.12
C ARG A 9 -3.48 -2.28 36.54
N ASN A 10 -3.75 -3.45 35.98
CA ASN A 10 -3.02 -4.68 36.27
C ASN A 10 -1.86 -4.84 35.27
N LEU A 11 -0.68 -5.25 35.74
CA LEU A 11 0.53 -5.36 34.90
C LEU A 11 0.40 -6.46 33.83
N LEU A 12 -0.39 -7.50 34.10
CA LEU A 12 -0.74 -8.57 33.14
C LEU A 12 -1.76 -8.14 32.07
N PHE A 13 -2.54 -7.09 32.33
CA PHE A 13 -3.60 -6.60 31.45
C PHE A 13 -3.45 -5.10 31.27
N PRO A 14 -2.40 -4.65 30.55
CA PRO A 14 -2.22 -3.23 30.28
C PRO A 14 -3.47 -2.72 29.56
N ALA A 15 -4.02 -1.59 30.06
CA ALA A 15 -5.13 -0.93 29.40
C ALA A 15 -4.77 -0.68 27.94
N ALA A 16 -5.57 -1.20 27.01
CA ALA A 16 -5.33 -1.09 25.58
C ALA A 16 -5.36 0.39 25.15
N LYS A 17 -4.22 1.07 25.22
CA LYS A 17 -3.99 2.42 24.69
C LYS A 17 -3.51 2.38 23.23
N ALA A 18 -4.05 1.47 22.42
CA ALA A 18 -3.69 1.43 21.01
C ALA A 18 -4.54 2.46 20.28
N LYS A 19 -4.05 3.71 20.23
CA LYS A 19 -4.62 4.76 19.38
C LYS A 19 -4.53 4.29 17.93
N ARG A 20 -5.67 3.94 17.32
CA ARG A 20 -5.77 3.41 15.95
C ARG A 20 -6.39 4.48 15.06
N HIS A 21 -5.79 4.70 13.90
CA HIS A 21 -6.39 5.53 12.88
C HIS A 21 -7.48 4.74 12.13
N LEU A 22 -8.61 5.38 11.90
CA LEU A 22 -9.74 4.80 11.19
C LEU A 22 -9.53 4.98 9.68
N VAL A 23 -9.47 3.89 8.92
CA VAL A 23 -9.32 3.97 7.46
C VAL A 23 -10.70 4.05 6.82
N ASP A 24 -10.94 5.00 5.92
CA ASP A 24 -12.16 5.06 5.11
C ASP A 24 -12.13 3.93 4.08
N PRO A 25 -12.96 2.88 4.21
CA PRO A 25 -12.86 1.70 3.36
C PRO A 25 -13.22 1.99 1.91
N VAL A 26 -14.12 2.96 1.65
CA VAL A 26 -14.55 3.30 0.30
C VAL A 26 -13.47 4.15 -0.38
N ALA A 27 -12.97 5.18 0.29
CA ALA A 27 -11.87 5.98 -0.24
C ALA A 27 -10.62 5.13 -0.45
N PHE A 28 -10.33 4.20 0.47
CA PHE A 28 -9.21 3.28 0.36
C PHE A 28 -9.35 2.34 -0.84
N GLY A 29 -10.52 1.70 -1.01
CA GLY A 29 -10.77 0.82 -2.16
C GLY A 29 -10.61 1.55 -3.50
N LEU A 30 -11.20 2.75 -3.60
CA LEU A 30 -11.09 3.59 -4.79
C LEU A 30 -9.65 4.07 -5.03
N ALA A 31 -8.89 4.37 -3.99
CA ALA A 31 -7.49 4.74 -4.09
C ALA A 31 -6.61 3.59 -4.58
N MET A 32 -6.78 2.38 -4.01
CA MET A 32 -5.97 1.20 -4.34
C MET A 32 -6.20 0.75 -5.79
N VAL A 33 -7.43 0.83 -6.29
CA VAL A 33 -7.74 0.49 -7.68
C VAL A 33 -7.44 1.67 -8.62
N GLY A 34 -7.77 2.89 -8.19
CA GLY A 34 -7.65 4.10 -8.99
C GLY A 34 -6.22 4.50 -9.31
N GLY A 35 -5.26 4.29 -8.41
CA GLY A 35 -3.84 4.64 -8.64
C GLY A 35 -3.24 3.94 -9.87
N PRO A 36 -3.27 2.59 -9.94
CA PRO A 36 -2.83 1.83 -11.11
C PRO A 36 -3.65 2.14 -12.38
N LEU A 37 -4.97 2.32 -12.27
CA LEU A 37 -5.81 2.63 -13.42
C LEU A 37 -5.53 4.01 -14.00
N LEU A 38 -5.42 5.05 -13.16
CA LEU A 38 -5.10 6.40 -13.61
C LEU A 38 -3.69 6.46 -14.21
N THR A 39 -2.72 5.75 -13.62
CA THR A 39 -1.38 5.64 -14.21
C THR A 39 -1.44 4.98 -15.58
N GLY A 40 -2.22 3.92 -15.73
CA GLY A 40 -2.46 3.24 -16.99
C GLY A 40 -3.09 4.17 -18.04
N ILE A 41 -4.20 4.84 -17.69
CA ILE A 41 -4.94 5.73 -18.60
C ILE A 41 -4.11 6.96 -19.01
N LEU A 42 -3.47 7.62 -18.06
CA LEU A 42 -2.68 8.83 -18.32
C LEU A 42 -1.35 8.52 -18.99
N GLY A 43 -0.76 7.37 -18.68
CA GLY A 43 0.51 6.92 -19.26
C GLY A 43 0.36 6.21 -20.60
N ALA A 44 -0.81 5.63 -20.91
CA ALA A 44 -1.05 4.90 -22.15
C ALA A 44 -0.77 5.72 -23.43
N PRO A 45 -1.19 7.00 -23.54
CA PRO A 45 -0.93 7.82 -24.73
C PRO A 45 0.56 8.11 -24.95
N ALA A 46 1.39 8.09 -23.91
CA ALA A 46 2.79 8.48 -23.99
C ALA A 46 3.74 7.28 -24.20
N LEU A 47 3.40 6.09 -23.69
CA LEU A 47 4.38 5.00 -23.59
C LEU A 47 3.88 3.59 -23.92
N LEU A 48 2.57 3.31 -24.03
CA LEU A 48 1.94 1.96 -24.15
C LEU A 48 2.28 0.94 -23.03
N ILE A 49 3.47 1.03 -22.44
CA ILE A 49 3.98 0.31 -21.27
C ILE A 49 3.03 0.39 -20.07
N PRO A 50 2.37 1.53 -19.76
CA PRO A 50 1.56 1.66 -18.54
C PRO A 50 0.34 0.73 -18.51
N THR A 51 -0.28 0.41 -19.64
CA THR A 51 -1.43 -0.51 -19.69
C THR A 51 -0.99 -1.95 -19.37
N ILE A 52 0.13 -2.40 -19.95
CA ILE A 52 0.70 -3.73 -19.69
C ILE A 52 1.13 -3.83 -18.22
N ALA A 53 1.79 -2.78 -17.71
CA ALA A 53 2.17 -2.71 -16.30
C ALA A 53 0.95 -2.85 -15.39
N THR A 54 -0.17 -2.18 -15.67
CA THR A 54 -1.40 -2.32 -14.87
C THR A 54 -2.00 -3.72 -14.94
N VAL A 55 -1.98 -4.37 -16.11
CA VAL A 55 -2.52 -5.75 -16.26
C VAL A 55 -1.71 -6.77 -15.46
N PHE A 56 -0.38 -6.72 -15.54
CA PHE A 56 0.48 -7.71 -14.89
C PHE A 56 0.85 -7.34 -13.44
N GLY A 57 1.14 -6.08 -13.17
CA GLY A 57 1.52 -5.58 -11.85
C GLY A 57 0.33 -5.27 -10.95
N GLY A 58 -0.83 -4.90 -11.51
CA GLY A 58 -2.03 -4.49 -10.77
C GLY A 58 -2.53 -5.56 -9.80
N PRO A 59 -2.70 -6.83 -10.21
CA PRO A 59 -3.09 -7.90 -9.30
C PRO A 59 -2.11 -8.06 -8.13
N ILE A 60 -0.80 -8.01 -8.38
CA ILE A 60 0.23 -8.13 -7.34
C ILE A 60 0.17 -6.92 -6.39
N TYR A 61 0.03 -5.72 -6.94
CA TYR A 61 -0.13 -4.49 -6.17
C TYR A 61 -1.36 -4.52 -5.26
N LEU A 62 -2.49 -5.06 -5.73
CA LEU A 62 -3.69 -5.18 -4.89
C LEU A 62 -3.53 -6.28 -3.84
N LEU A 63 -3.03 -7.45 -4.22
CA LEU A 63 -2.88 -8.60 -3.31
C LEU A 63 -1.91 -8.32 -2.16
N VAL A 64 -0.79 -7.64 -2.45
CA VAL A 64 0.26 -7.37 -1.46
C VAL A 64 0.15 -5.95 -0.89
N GLY A 65 -0.15 -4.97 -1.74
CA GLY A 65 -0.23 -3.57 -1.33
C GLY A 65 -1.40 -3.28 -0.40
N VAL A 66 -2.57 -3.90 -0.59
CA VAL A 66 -3.72 -3.71 0.31
C VAL A 66 -3.38 -4.06 1.76
N PRO A 67 -2.94 -5.28 2.10
CA PRO A 67 -2.64 -5.61 3.50
C PRO A 67 -1.50 -4.76 4.07
N VAL A 68 -0.45 -4.47 3.28
CA VAL A 68 0.67 -3.65 3.74
C VAL A 68 0.24 -2.22 4.05
N MET A 69 -0.55 -1.60 3.16
CA MET A 69 -1.03 -0.24 3.32
C MET A 69 -2.00 -0.13 4.51
N LEU A 70 -2.90 -1.11 4.70
CA LEU A 70 -3.79 -1.15 5.87
C LEU A 70 -3.00 -1.26 7.18
N VAL A 71 -1.97 -2.09 7.23
CA VAL A 71 -1.09 -2.23 8.42
C VAL A 71 -0.37 -0.92 8.73
N ALA A 72 0.08 -0.20 7.70
CA ALA A 72 0.75 1.08 7.86
C ALA A 72 -0.22 2.18 8.32
N LEU A 73 -1.36 2.33 7.64
CA LEU A 73 -2.39 3.32 7.96
C LEU A 73 -3.01 3.11 9.34
N ARG A 74 -3.09 1.86 9.83
CA ARG A 74 -3.57 1.58 11.20
C ARG A 74 -2.85 2.40 12.27
N ARG A 75 -1.56 2.73 12.05
CA ARG A 75 -0.72 3.44 13.01
C ARG A 75 -0.91 4.96 12.91
N GLN A 76 -0.93 5.49 11.70
CA GLN A 76 -1.06 6.92 11.43
C GLN A 76 -1.46 7.17 9.97
N PRO A 77 -2.13 8.30 9.67
CA PRO A 77 -2.35 8.72 8.29
C PRO A 77 -1.01 8.97 7.60
N LEU A 78 -0.94 8.63 6.32
CA LEU A 78 0.25 8.84 5.48
C LEU A 78 -0.04 9.89 4.41
N ALA A 79 0.90 10.82 4.24
CA ALA A 79 0.91 11.70 3.08
C ALA A 79 1.16 10.89 1.79
N PRO A 80 0.76 11.38 0.60
CA PRO A 80 0.94 10.66 -0.67
C PRO A 80 2.37 10.18 -0.95
N GLY A 81 3.40 10.96 -0.54
CA GLY A 81 4.80 10.52 -0.61
C GLY A 81 5.11 9.31 0.29
N GLY A 82 4.43 9.16 1.42
CA GLY A 82 4.52 7.98 2.29
C GLY A 82 3.91 6.74 1.66
N TRP A 83 2.80 6.88 0.91
CA TRP A 83 2.23 5.79 0.13
C TRP A 83 3.18 5.34 -0.98
N ALA A 84 3.80 6.30 -1.69
CA ALA A 84 4.79 6.04 -2.72
C ALA A 84 6.00 5.27 -2.16
N LEU A 85 6.55 5.75 -1.03
CA LEU A 85 7.68 5.10 -0.38
C LEU A 85 7.33 3.68 0.09
N LEU A 86 6.16 3.50 0.69
CA LEU A 86 5.72 2.18 1.15
C LEU A 86 5.53 1.22 -0.02
N ALA A 87 4.96 1.68 -1.14
CA ALA A 87 4.79 0.88 -2.34
C ALA A 87 6.16 0.46 -2.93
N LEU A 88 7.13 1.38 -3.00
CA LEU A 88 8.50 1.06 -3.43
C LEU A 88 9.17 0.05 -2.50
N MET A 89 9.12 0.27 -1.19
CA MET A 89 9.74 -0.63 -0.21
C MET A 89 9.12 -2.02 -0.26
N THR A 90 7.79 -2.10 -0.42
CA THR A 90 7.08 -3.38 -0.57
C THR A 90 7.50 -4.09 -1.86
N HIS A 91 7.62 -3.35 -2.95
CA HIS A 91 8.05 -3.89 -4.24
C HIS A 91 9.48 -4.45 -4.16
N LEU A 92 10.43 -3.67 -3.62
CA LEU A 92 11.81 -4.11 -3.43
C LEU A 92 11.90 -5.32 -2.49
N ALA A 93 11.19 -5.28 -1.37
CA ALA A 93 11.16 -6.39 -0.41
C ALA A 93 10.62 -7.69 -1.02
N LEU A 94 9.68 -7.60 -1.97
CA LEU A 94 9.12 -8.75 -2.65
C LEU A 94 10.03 -9.28 -3.77
N PHE A 95 10.49 -8.40 -4.67
CA PHE A 95 11.15 -8.81 -5.91
C PHE A 95 12.67 -8.92 -5.80
N THR A 96 13.33 -8.19 -4.89
CA THR A 96 14.79 -8.32 -4.72
C THR A 96 15.21 -9.72 -4.25
N PRO A 97 14.58 -10.34 -3.23
CA PRO A 97 14.96 -11.70 -2.84
C PRO A 97 14.69 -12.73 -3.94
N ILE A 98 13.58 -12.61 -4.67
CA ILE A 98 13.24 -13.49 -5.79
C ILE A 98 14.29 -13.38 -6.89
N PHE A 99 14.69 -12.15 -7.24
CA PHE A 99 15.73 -11.89 -8.22
C PHE A 99 17.09 -12.48 -7.78
N LEU A 100 17.50 -12.26 -6.53
CA LEU A 100 18.76 -12.81 -6.00
C LEU A 100 18.77 -14.34 -6.00
N LEU A 101 17.65 -14.98 -5.66
CA LEU A 101 17.53 -16.44 -5.70
C LEU A 101 17.60 -16.99 -7.13
N ALA A 102 16.90 -16.36 -8.07
CA ALA A 102 17.03 -16.71 -9.48
C ALA A 102 18.50 -16.54 -9.93
N TRP A 103 19.19 -15.50 -9.42
CA TRP A 103 20.56 -15.15 -9.80
C TRP A 103 21.58 -16.17 -9.35
N LEU A 104 21.40 -16.67 -8.14
CA LEU A 104 22.22 -17.75 -7.60
C LEU A 104 21.95 -19.11 -8.27
N ALA A 105 20.77 -19.30 -8.86
CA ALA A 105 20.33 -20.58 -9.42
C ALA A 105 20.58 -20.71 -10.93
N ASP A 106 21.32 -19.77 -11.55
CA ASP A 106 21.48 -19.65 -13.01
C ASP A 106 20.13 -19.70 -13.77
N GLY A 107 19.07 -19.18 -13.14
CA GLY A 107 17.71 -19.18 -13.66
C GLY A 107 17.49 -18.09 -14.73
N ASN A 108 16.33 -18.13 -15.40
CA ASN A 108 15.97 -17.09 -16.35
C ASN A 108 15.73 -15.73 -15.66
N PHE A 109 16.61 -14.76 -15.88
CA PHE A 109 16.56 -13.42 -15.29
C PHE A 109 15.53 -12.50 -15.90
N ASP A 110 15.11 -12.75 -17.14
CA ASP A 110 14.43 -11.75 -17.95
C ASP A 110 13.11 -11.31 -17.31
N GLY A 111 12.31 -12.26 -16.80
CA GLY A 111 11.05 -11.92 -16.13
C GLY A 111 11.26 -11.17 -14.81
N THR A 112 12.06 -11.73 -13.91
CA THR A 112 12.26 -11.16 -12.57
C THR A 112 12.98 -9.81 -12.61
N SER A 113 13.93 -9.63 -13.52
CA SER A 113 14.65 -8.36 -13.69
C SER A 113 13.75 -7.28 -14.27
N LEU A 114 12.88 -7.60 -15.24
CA LEU A 114 11.89 -6.68 -15.77
C LEU A 114 10.93 -6.21 -14.67
N PHE A 115 10.38 -7.14 -13.88
CA PHE A 115 9.50 -6.78 -12.77
C PHE A 115 10.20 -5.90 -11.74
N LEU A 116 11.43 -6.22 -11.36
CA LEU A 116 12.21 -5.43 -10.40
C LEU A 116 12.54 -4.03 -10.93
N CYS A 117 13.06 -3.93 -12.15
CA CYS A 117 13.48 -2.65 -12.73
C CYS A 117 12.31 -1.73 -13.07
N PHE A 118 11.33 -2.21 -13.84
CA PHE A 118 10.17 -1.40 -14.21
C PHE A 118 9.25 -1.17 -13.01
N GLY A 119 9.03 -2.20 -12.20
CA GLY A 119 8.19 -2.10 -11.02
C GLY A 119 8.75 -1.13 -9.97
N SER A 120 10.07 -0.95 -9.88
CA SER A 120 10.66 0.08 -9.01
C SER A 120 10.28 1.51 -9.42
N GLY A 121 9.97 1.75 -10.69
CA GLY A 121 9.43 3.04 -11.15
C GLY A 121 7.92 3.15 -10.98
N PHE A 122 7.18 2.12 -11.38
CA PHE A 122 5.71 2.16 -11.37
C PHE A 122 5.09 1.99 -9.98
N ALA A 123 5.70 1.20 -9.09
CA ALA A 123 5.19 0.99 -7.74
C ALA A 123 5.09 2.30 -6.93
N PRO A 124 6.13 3.15 -6.81
CA PRO A 124 6.00 4.43 -6.13
C PRO A 124 5.02 5.37 -6.84
N LEU A 125 4.96 5.35 -8.19
CA LEU A 125 4.01 6.19 -8.94
C LEU A 125 2.55 5.80 -8.62
N TRP A 126 2.23 4.50 -8.61
CA TRP A 126 0.92 4.00 -8.23
C TRP A 126 0.60 4.33 -6.78
N GLY A 127 1.56 4.10 -5.87
CA GLY A 127 1.41 4.45 -4.47
C GLY A 127 1.13 5.94 -4.26
N PHE A 128 1.85 6.82 -4.97
CA PHE A 128 1.64 8.26 -4.93
C PHE A 128 0.21 8.64 -5.36
N LEU A 129 -0.22 8.18 -6.54
CA LEU A 129 -1.56 8.49 -7.05
C LEU A 129 -2.66 7.89 -6.16
N SER A 130 -2.47 6.66 -5.66
CA SER A 130 -3.38 6.08 -4.66
C SER A 130 -3.47 6.97 -3.42
N GLY A 131 -2.35 7.48 -2.90
CA GLY A 131 -2.33 8.40 -1.77
C GLY A 131 -3.05 9.72 -2.05
N GLU A 132 -2.90 10.30 -3.24
CA GLU A 132 -3.63 11.52 -3.64
C GLU A 132 -5.14 11.28 -3.73
N ILE A 133 -5.56 10.18 -4.35
CA ILE A 133 -6.98 9.80 -4.45
C ILE A 133 -7.56 9.59 -3.05
N TYR A 134 -6.84 8.88 -2.18
CA TYR A 134 -7.28 8.64 -0.80
C TYR A 134 -7.45 9.96 -0.05
N ARG A 135 -6.43 10.84 -0.09
CA ARG A 135 -6.47 12.15 0.55
C ARG A 135 -7.62 13.03 0.05
N TRP A 136 -7.95 12.93 -1.23
CA TRP A 136 -9.04 13.71 -1.83
C TRP A 136 -10.44 13.17 -1.46
N LEU A 137 -10.59 11.86 -1.34
CA LEU A 137 -11.87 11.20 -1.05
C LEU A 137 -12.15 10.95 0.44
N GLU A 138 -11.10 10.97 1.28
CA GLU A 138 -11.21 10.69 2.71
C GLU A 138 -12.11 11.70 3.42
N ARG A 139 -13.16 11.19 4.06
CA ARG A 139 -14.12 12.03 4.79
C ARG A 139 -13.55 12.43 6.16
N ASP A 140 -13.95 13.61 6.65
CA ASP A 140 -13.45 14.18 7.91
C ASP A 140 -13.64 13.28 9.13
N PHE A 141 -14.69 12.45 9.13
CA PHE A 141 -14.94 11.45 10.17
C PHE A 141 -13.77 10.48 10.37
N TYR A 142 -13.12 10.06 9.28
CA TYR A 142 -12.04 9.07 9.28
C TYR A 142 -10.68 9.67 9.66
N LYS A 143 -10.52 10.99 9.64
CA LYS A 143 -9.28 11.69 10.04
C LYS A 143 -8.96 11.57 11.53
N GLN A 144 -9.91 11.04 12.31
CA GLN A 144 -9.77 10.86 13.75
C GLN A 144 -8.98 9.59 14.09
N SER A 145 -8.55 9.51 15.34
CA SER A 145 -7.87 8.34 15.90
C SER A 145 -8.56 7.97 17.21
N ILE A 146 -8.88 6.68 17.35
CA ILE A 146 -9.68 6.11 18.44
C ILE A 146 -8.77 5.33 19.38
#